data_AF-A0A1G1ZE68-F1
#
_entry.id   AF-A0A1G1ZE68-F1
#
_cell.length_a   1.000
_cell.length_b   1.000
_cell.length_c   1.000
_cell.angle_alpha   90.00
_cell.angle_beta   90.00
_cell.angle_gamma   90.00
#
_symmetry.space_group_name_H-M   'P 1'
#
loop_
_entity.id
_entity.type
_entity.pdbx_description
1 polymer ?
#
loop_
_entity_poly.entity_id
_entity_poly.type
_entity_poly.pdbx_seq_one_letter_code
_entity_poly.pdbx_strand_id
1 'polypeptide(L)' 'MAKDGFEKLREKGIEELNKETAKEKQKLQELKFDLARGKVKNSAAVRDSRRKIAKLLTFINEKTTSENTAQNG' A
#
# COMPACT_ATOMS: atom_id res chain seq x y z
N MET A 1 3.67 -15.59 -6.57
CA MET A 1 3.20 -14.24 -6.16
C MET A 1 1.96 -13.92 -6.98
N ALA A 2 0.78 -13.92 -6.35
CA ALA A 2 -0.50 -13.81 -7.04
C ALA A 2 -0.64 -12.44 -7.72
N LYS A 3 -0.89 -12.45 -9.04
CA LYS A 3 -1.15 -11.25 -9.87
C LYS A 3 -2.49 -10.58 -9.52
N ASP A 4 -3.36 -11.26 -8.78
CA ASP A 4 -4.77 -10.87 -8.57
C ASP A 4 -4.99 -9.71 -7.58
N GLY A 5 -3.93 -9.26 -6.90
CA GLY A 5 -4.01 -8.13 -5.99
C GLY A 5 -3.97 -6.77 -6.67
N PHE A 6 -3.45 -6.66 -7.90
CA PHE A 6 -3.16 -5.38 -8.55
C PHE A 6 -4.39 -4.76 -9.22
N GLU A 7 -5.21 -5.57 -9.90
CA GLU A 7 -6.43 -5.11 -10.58
C GLU A 7 -7.48 -4.62 -9.57
N LYS A 8 -7.62 -5.34 -8.46
CA LYS A 8 -8.52 -4.97 -7.35
C LYS A 8 -8.20 -3.62 -6.72
N LEU A 9 -6.95 -3.14 -6.80
CA LEU A 9 -6.60 -1.81 -6.26
C LEU A 9 -7.07 -0.68 -7.18
N ARG A 10 -7.22 -0.94 -8.48
CA ARG A 10 -7.68 0.06 -9.45
C ARG A 10 -9.17 0.33 -9.34
N GLU A 11 -9.95 -0.72 -9.04
CA GLU A 11 -11.40 -0.64 -8.82
C GLU A 11 -11.78 0.04 -7.50
N LYS A 12 -10.88 -0.01 -6.50
CA LYS A 12 -11.12 0.63 -5.19
C LYS A 12 -11.15 2.15 -5.28
N GLY A 13 -12.03 2.75 -4.47
CA GLY A 13 -12.07 4.20 -4.27
C GLY A 13 -10.85 4.71 -3.48
N ILE A 14 -10.56 6.01 -3.58
CA ILE A 14 -9.44 6.67 -2.87
C ILE A 14 -9.54 6.44 -1.36
N GLU A 15 -10.73 6.52 -0.77
CA GLU A 15 -10.93 6.27 0.66
C GLU A 15 -10.53 4.85 1.07
N GLU A 16 -10.88 3.86 0.25
CA GLU A 16 -10.57 2.47 0.54
C GLU A 16 -9.07 2.20 0.38
N LEU A 17 -8.43 2.82 -0.61
CA LEU A 17 -6.97 2.79 -0.77
C LEU A 17 -6.26 3.43 0.42
N ASN A 18 -6.80 4.53 0.97
CA ASN A 18 -6.28 5.16 2.19
C ASN A 18 -6.42 4.24 3.42
N LYS A 19 -7.58 3.60 3.59
CA LYS A 19 -7.82 2.62 4.67
C LYS A 19 -6.86 1.43 4.57
N GLU A 20 -6.68 0.88 3.37
CA GLU A 20 -5.73 -0.22 3.12
C GLU A 20 -4.29 0.21 3.40
N THR A 21 -3.92 1.43 3.00
CA THR A 21 -2.58 2.00 3.26
C THR A 21 -2.32 2.13 4.76
N ALA A 22 -3.31 2.59 5.54
CA ALA A 22 -3.19 2.69 6.98
C ALA A 22 -2.99 1.32 7.64
N LYS A 23 -3.77 0.31 7.23
CA LYS A 23 -3.63 -1.06 7.70
C LYS A 23 -2.25 -1.65 7.40
N GLU A 24 -1.74 -1.48 6.17
CA GLU A 24 -0.40 -1.97 5.82
C GLU A 24 0.72 -1.24 6.56
N LYS A 25 0.56 0.06 6.87
CA LYS A 25 1.51 0.80 7.70
C LYS A 25 1.57 0.25 9.13
N GLN A 26 0.42 -0.08 9.73
CA GLN A 26 0.37 -0.73 11.06
C GLN A 26 1.07 -2.08 11.04
N LYS A 27 0.74 -2.93 10.06
CA LYS A 27 1.41 -4.22 9.87
C LYS A 27 2.92 -4.07 9.68
N LEU A 28 3.36 -3.08 8.92
CA LEU A 28 4.78 -2.80 8.74
C LEU A 28 5.46 -2.42 10.07
N GLN A 29 4.79 -1.69 10.96
CA GLN A 29 5.33 -1.41 12.29
C GLN A 29 5.48 -2.68 13.12
N GLU A 30 4.46 -3.53 13.17
CA GLU A 30 4.54 -4.82 13.88
C GLU A 30 5.68 -5.69 13.35
N LEU A 31 5.82 -5.79 12.03
CA LEU A 31 6.91 -6.53 11.39
C LEU A 31 8.28 -5.94 11.71
N LYS A 32 8.40 -4.61 11.82
CA LYS A 32 9.64 -3.95 12.25
C LYS A 32 9.96 -4.23 13.72
N PHE A 33 8.96 -4.23 14.60
CA PHE A 33 9.15 -4.61 16.00
C PHE A 33 9.61 -6.06 16.14
N ASP A 34 8.98 -6.98 15.42
CA ASP A 34 9.38 -8.38 15.39
C ASP A 34 10.79 -8.57 14.82
N LEU A 35 11.15 -7.83 13.77
CA LEU A 35 12.48 -7.86 13.19
C LEU A 35 13.53 -7.34 14.17
N ALA A 36 13.24 -6.24 14.88
CA ALA A 36 14.10 -5.68 15.91
C ALA A 36 14.31 -6.64 17.09
N ARG A 37 13.32 -7.49 17.39
CA ARG A 37 13.42 -8.58 18.38
C ARG A 37 14.21 -9.80 17.89
N GLY A 38 14.79 -9.75 16.69
CA GLY A 38 15.63 -10.82 16.15
C GLY A 38 14.86 -11.93 15.43
N LYS A 39 13.57 -11.77 15.12
CA LYS A 39 12.83 -12.72 14.26
C LYS A 39 13.22 -12.50 12.79
N VAL A 40 14.38 -13.05 12.39
CA VAL A 40 14.97 -12.90 11.05
C VAL A 40 14.04 -13.38 9.91
N LYS A 41 13.10 -14.28 10.21
CA LYS A 41 12.10 -14.82 9.26
C LYS A 41 11.20 -13.73 8.63
N ASN A 42 11.04 -12.57 9.28
CA ASN A 42 10.08 -11.53 8.85
C ASN A 42 10.67 -10.46 7.92
N SER A 43 11.96 -10.52 7.59
CA SER A 43 12.63 -9.51 6.74
C SER A 43 12.02 -9.42 5.32
N ALA A 44 11.64 -10.55 4.73
CA ALA A 44 10.95 -10.59 3.44
C ALA A 44 9.56 -9.91 3.51
N ALA A 45 8.80 -10.19 4.57
CA ALA A 45 7.48 -9.60 4.79
C ALA A 45 7.54 -8.07 4.94
N VAL A 46 8.57 -7.54 5.62
CA VAL A 46 8.83 -6.09 5.70
C VAL A 46 9.03 -5.49 4.31
N ARG A 47 9.82 -6.14 3.45
CA ARG A 47 10.06 -5.69 2.07
C ARG A 47 8.78 -5.70 1.25
N ASP A 48 7.97 -6.74 1.38
CA ASP A 48 6.71 -6.89 0.64
C ASP A 48 5.67 -5.86 1.10
N SER A 49 5.51 -5.62 2.41
CA SER A 49 4.62 -4.56 2.92
C SER A 49 5.07 -3.17 2.48
N ARG A 50 6.38 -2.86 2.45
CA ARG A 50 6.88 -1.59 1.90
C ARG A 50 6.51 -1.42 0.42
N ARG A 51 6.68 -2.48 -0.38
CA ARG A 51 6.31 -2.46 -1.81
C ARG A 51 4.81 -2.28 -1.99
N LYS A 52 3.98 -2.92 -1.16
CA LYS A 52 2.52 -2.77 -1.20
C LYS A 52 2.10 -1.34 -0.87
N ILE A 53 2.66 -0.74 0.17
CA ILE A 53 2.40 0.67 0.54
C ILE A 53 2.78 1.62 -0.61
N ALA A 54 3.96 1.44 -1.21
CA ALA A 54 4.39 2.28 -2.33
C ALA A 54 3.39 2.23 -3.50
N LYS A 55 2.93 1.04 -3.88
CA LYS A 55 1.91 0.87 -4.94
C LYS A 55 0.59 1.56 -4.59
N LEU A 56 0.10 1.38 -3.37
CA LEU A 56 -1.15 2.03 -2.93
C LEU A 56 -1.06 3.55 -3.04
N LEU A 57 0.06 4.14 -2.59
CA LEU A 57 0.30 5.57 -2.71
C LEU A 57 0.36 6.03 -4.17
N THR A 58 0.99 5.25 -5.06
CA THR A 58 1.01 5.54 -6.50
C THR A 58 -0.41 5.59 -7.06
N PHE A 59 -1.26 4.60 -6.76
CA PHE A 59 -2.65 4.60 -7.24
C PHE A 59 -3.50 5.74 -6.69
N ILE A 60 -3.31 6.11 -5.41
CA ILE A 60 -3.97 7.28 -4.83
C ILE A 60 -3.56 8.52 -5.61
N ASN A 61 -2.27 8.70 -5.85
CA ASN A 61 -1.75 9.86 -6.57
C ASN A 61 -2.24 9.91 -8.03
N GLU A 62 -2.26 8.78 -8.73
CA GLU A 62 -2.82 8.67 -10.09
C GLU A 62 -4.29 9.12 -10.10
N LYS A 63 -5.12 8.61 -9.18
CA LYS A 63 -6.54 8.97 -9.08
C LYS A 63 -6.74 10.45 -8.76
N THR A 64 -6.04 10.98 -7.76
CA THR A 64 -6.11 12.40 -7.39
C THR A 64 -5.63 13.31 -8.52
N THR A 65 -4.62 12.90 -9.30
CA THR A 65 -4.14 13.66 -10.45
C THR A 65 -5.19 13.67 -11.57
N SER A 66 -5.80 12.51 -11.88
CA SER A 66 -6.87 12.43 -12.88
C SER A 66 -8.10 13.25 -12.50
N GLU A 67 -8.48 13.27 -11.22
CA GLU A 67 -9.58 14.09 -10.70
C GLU A 67 -9.28 15.60 -10.84
N ASN A 68 -8.05 16.03 -10.51
CA ASN A 68 -7.63 17.43 -10.66
C ASN A 68 -7.56 17.89 -12.12
N THR A 69 -7.17 17.03 -13.06
CA THR A 69 -7.17 17.39 -14.49
C THR A 69 -8.57 17.53 -15.07
N ALA A 70 -9.57 16.85 -14.51
CA ALA A 70 -10.96 16.96 -14.97
C ALA A 70 -11.68 18.22 -14.46
N GLN A 71 -11.19 18.83 -13.37
CA GLN A 71 -11.81 20.03 -12.77
C GLN A 71 -11.28 21.36 -13.35
N ASN A 72 -10.23 21.33 -14.18
CA ASN A 72 -9.60 22.53 -14.77
C ASN A 72 -9.80 22.62 -16.30
N GLY A 73 -10.80 21.92 -16.85
CA GLY A 73 -11.15 21.94 -18.27
C GLY A 73 -12.44 22.69 -18.54
#